data_AF-A0A445AVH0-F1
#
_entry.id   AF-A0A445AVH0-F1
#
_cell.length_a   1.000
_cell.length_b   1.000
_cell.length_c   1.000
_cell.angle_alpha   90.00
_cell.angle_beta   90.00
_cell.angle_gamma   90.00
#
_symmetry.space_group_name_H-M   'P 1'
#
loop_
_entity.id
_entity.type
_entity.pdbx_description
1 polymer ?
#
loop_
_entity_poly.entity_id
_entity_poly.type
_entity_poly.pdbx_seq_one_letter_code
_entity_poly.pdbx_strand_id
1 'polypeptide(L)'
;MDRDGEKVEMFQVGPCQDVYQFGFLIGKRFSKLIKTRLATDLILHNQLLPFANNTLQSQSFLQTLFDNNQRKFPRYWDELLGTAAGSAVPLLHILLINFRKEILPFIPKEGAKSSSADTLDDCSDVLVVGESMAIAAHNEDANVALVGHTYLIKGILPDGMFFVGYTYAGELPSCAFGFNSHGLAFTLDSVPPAEDEIVAGGIGRNFISRDILEATCIEDAISRIRSSEISVGHCYNLIETSTRRILNVETASRKRDSVFEVGEPPFFHANMYLHLQINQVHDENSISRQKRAAALPKKTKEDFLSLLGDADDRKYPIYMTGPLLHTLCTAVFDLDEQTLSIIKGNPKKGDVSHVFSIKRCHGDHPNAI
;
A
#
# COMPACT_ATOMS: atom_id res chain seq x y z
N MET A 1 -25.06 2.95 7.82
CA MET A 1 -25.20 1.64 8.47
C MET A 1 -23.93 0.89 8.18
N ASP A 2 -22.99 0.96 9.12
CA ASP A 2 -21.73 0.23 9.06
C ASP A 2 -22.02 -1.24 8.85
N ARG A 3 -21.40 -1.81 7.81
CA ARG A 3 -21.26 -3.27 7.71
C ARG A 3 -20.08 -3.69 8.58
N ASP A 4 -20.19 -3.41 9.86
CA ASP A 4 -19.33 -3.96 10.90
C ASP A 4 -19.65 -5.45 11.06
N GLY A 5 -19.14 -6.25 10.13
CA GLY A 5 -19.27 -7.71 10.19
C GLY A 5 -18.93 -8.44 8.89
N GLU A 6 -19.00 -7.79 7.73
CA GLU A 6 -18.62 -8.45 6.47
C GLU A 6 -17.09 -8.50 6.34
N LYS A 7 -16.58 -9.69 5.98
CA LYS A 7 -15.16 -9.90 5.62
C LYS A 7 -14.85 -9.08 4.36
N VAL A 8 -13.62 -8.58 4.24
CA VAL A 8 -13.16 -7.92 3.01
C VAL A 8 -13.33 -8.91 1.86
N GLU A 9 -14.07 -8.48 0.84
CA GLU A 9 -14.41 -9.36 -0.28
C GLU A 9 -13.15 -9.68 -1.09
N MET A 10 -12.97 -10.96 -1.41
CA MET A 10 -11.92 -11.41 -2.33
C MET A 10 -12.52 -11.75 -3.68
N PHE A 11 -11.90 -11.25 -4.75
CA PHE A 11 -12.21 -11.61 -6.12
C PHE A 11 -11.00 -12.24 -6.79
N GLN A 12 -11.19 -13.45 -7.30
CA GLN A 12 -10.22 -14.11 -8.16
C GLN A 12 -10.47 -13.72 -9.61
N VAL A 13 -9.42 -13.28 -10.31
CA VAL A 13 -9.48 -12.84 -11.70
C VAL A 13 -8.30 -13.41 -12.48
N GLY A 14 -8.57 -13.83 -13.72
CA GLY A 14 -7.58 -14.41 -14.61
C GLY A 14 -7.50 -15.95 -14.59
N PRO A 15 -6.70 -16.54 -15.49
CA PRO A 15 -5.91 -15.85 -16.52
C PRO A 15 -6.80 -15.17 -17.57
N CYS A 16 -6.47 -13.94 -17.94
CA CYS A 16 -7.18 -13.16 -18.95
C CYS A 16 -6.41 -13.16 -20.28
N GLN A 17 -7.09 -12.87 -21.39
CA GLN A 17 -6.45 -12.76 -22.71
C GLN A 17 -5.46 -11.59 -22.76
N ASP A 18 -5.81 -10.49 -22.10
CA ASP A 18 -4.98 -9.32 -21.93
C ASP A 18 -5.24 -8.66 -20.57
N VAL A 19 -4.38 -7.71 -20.22
CA VAL A 19 -4.44 -6.96 -18.95
C VAL A 19 -5.56 -5.93 -18.91
N TYR A 20 -6.06 -5.48 -20.07
CA TYR A 20 -7.24 -4.62 -20.12
C TYR A 20 -8.47 -5.39 -19.63
N GLN A 21 -8.67 -6.62 -20.10
CA GLN A 21 -9.75 -7.50 -19.66
C GLN A 21 -9.64 -7.79 -18.16
N PHE A 22 -8.41 -7.99 -17.65
CA PHE A 22 -8.16 -8.17 -16.22
C PHE A 22 -8.71 -6.98 -15.41
N GLY A 23 -8.32 -5.76 -15.76
CA GLY A 23 -8.83 -4.54 -15.15
C GLY A 23 -10.35 -4.37 -15.33
N PHE A 24 -10.87 -4.68 -16.52
CA PHE A 24 -12.30 -4.59 -16.82
C PHE A 24 -13.14 -5.48 -15.91
N LEU A 25 -12.69 -6.72 -15.64
CA LEU A 25 -13.39 -7.64 -14.75
C LEU A 25 -13.38 -7.15 -13.30
N ILE A 26 -12.24 -6.61 -12.82
CA ILE A 26 -12.15 -5.98 -11.50
C ILE A 26 -13.11 -4.79 -11.41
N GLY A 27 -13.03 -3.87 -12.36
CA GLY A 27 -13.89 -2.69 -12.43
C GLY A 27 -15.37 -3.06 -12.47
N LYS A 28 -15.74 -4.08 -13.23
CA LYS A 28 -17.11 -4.58 -13.31
C LYS A 28 -17.58 -5.19 -11.98
N ARG A 29 -16.75 -6.02 -11.35
CA ARG A 29 -17.06 -6.68 -10.08
C ARG A 29 -17.29 -5.65 -8.97
N PHE A 30 -16.38 -4.69 -8.84
CA PHE A 30 -16.40 -3.71 -7.76
C PHE A 30 -16.96 -2.35 -8.17
N SER A 31 -17.69 -2.29 -9.29
CA SER A 31 -18.23 -1.04 -9.87
C SER A 31 -18.98 -0.18 -8.85
N LYS A 32 -19.79 -0.79 -7.97
CA LYS A 32 -20.49 -0.08 -6.90
C LYS A 32 -19.52 0.54 -5.90
N LEU A 33 -18.56 -0.23 -5.37
CA LEU A 33 -17.58 0.25 -4.38
C LEU A 33 -16.69 1.35 -4.96
N ILE A 34 -16.23 1.18 -6.20
CA ILE A 34 -15.42 2.18 -6.91
C ILE A 34 -16.21 3.49 -7.05
N LYS A 35 -17.46 3.42 -7.52
CA LYS A 35 -18.33 4.61 -7.65
C LYS A 35 -18.59 5.30 -6.32
N THR A 36 -18.90 4.54 -5.27
CA THR A 36 -19.21 5.14 -3.96
C THR A 36 -17.97 5.79 -3.36
N ARG A 37 -16.81 5.13 -3.42
CA ARG A 37 -15.53 5.71 -2.98
C ARG A 37 -15.28 7.03 -3.69
N LEU A 38 -15.25 7.00 -5.03
CA LEU A 38 -14.96 8.18 -5.84
C LEU A 38 -15.93 9.32 -5.55
N ALA A 39 -17.22 9.05 -5.35
CA ALA A 39 -18.24 10.06 -5.07
C ALA A 39 -18.11 10.71 -3.67
N THR A 40 -17.51 10.02 -2.70
CA THR A 40 -17.33 10.52 -1.33
C THR A 40 -15.92 10.99 -1.02
N ASP A 41 -15.01 10.86 -1.98
CA ASP A 41 -13.59 11.16 -1.77
C ASP A 41 -13.33 12.69 -1.84
N LEU A 42 -13.19 13.30 -0.66
CA LEU A 42 -13.01 14.75 -0.55
C LEU A 42 -11.69 15.23 -1.16
N ILE A 43 -10.63 14.41 -1.13
CA ILE A 43 -9.34 14.77 -1.73
C ILE A 43 -9.48 14.80 -3.25
N LEU A 44 -10.15 13.81 -3.83
CA LEU A 44 -10.45 13.79 -5.26
C LEU A 44 -11.24 15.04 -5.68
N HIS A 45 -12.33 15.35 -4.97
CA HIS A 45 -13.24 16.42 -5.35
C HIS A 45 -12.72 17.83 -5.06
N ASN A 46 -12.02 18.03 -3.94
CA ASN A 46 -11.62 19.36 -3.48
C ASN A 46 -10.18 19.72 -3.88
N GLN A 47 -9.34 18.74 -4.24
CA GLN A 47 -7.93 18.99 -4.55
C GLN A 47 -7.54 18.47 -5.94
N LEU A 48 -7.70 17.17 -6.20
CA LEU A 48 -7.17 16.55 -7.43
C LEU A 48 -7.92 16.99 -8.69
N LEU A 49 -9.26 16.97 -8.68
CA LEU A 49 -10.07 17.41 -9.82
C LEU A 49 -9.94 18.92 -10.10
N PRO A 50 -9.98 19.81 -9.09
CA PRO A 50 -9.66 21.22 -9.29
C PRO A 50 -8.27 21.42 -9.88
N PHE A 51 -7.25 20.76 -9.35
CA PHE A 51 -5.87 20.86 -9.88
C PHE A 51 -5.80 20.42 -11.34
N ALA A 52 -6.43 19.29 -11.70
CA ALA A 52 -6.45 18.79 -13.08
C ALA A 52 -7.08 19.74 -14.09
N ASN A 53 -7.99 20.62 -13.64
CA ASN A 53 -8.71 21.57 -14.48
C ASN A 53 -8.23 23.03 -14.32
N ASN A 54 -7.22 23.29 -13.50
CA ASN A 54 -6.85 24.65 -13.09
C ASN A 54 -6.06 25.42 -14.17
N THR A 55 -4.86 24.96 -14.51
CA THR A 55 -3.92 25.72 -15.36
C THR A 55 -3.31 24.85 -16.46
N LEU A 56 -2.76 25.48 -17.50
CA LEU A 56 -1.95 24.78 -18.51
C LEU A 56 -0.74 24.07 -17.87
N GLN A 57 -0.19 24.63 -16.78
CA GLN A 57 0.92 24.04 -16.06
C GLN A 57 0.51 22.73 -15.35
N SER A 58 -0.64 22.71 -14.67
CA SER A 58 -1.13 21.48 -14.02
C SER A 58 -1.48 20.41 -15.05
N GLN A 59 -2.07 20.79 -16.19
CA GLN A 59 -2.33 19.86 -17.30
C GLN A 59 -1.04 19.29 -17.90
N SER A 60 -0.02 20.14 -18.13
CA SER A 60 1.29 19.69 -18.64
C SER A 60 1.99 18.75 -17.66
N PHE A 61 1.88 19.02 -16.36
CA PHE A 61 2.41 18.15 -15.31
C PHE A 61 1.72 16.78 -15.34
N LEU A 62 0.38 16.74 -15.36
CA LEU A 62 -0.37 15.49 -15.41
C LEU A 62 -0.08 14.70 -16.68
N GLN A 63 0.02 15.37 -17.83
CA GLN A 63 0.37 14.72 -19.09
C GLN A 63 1.74 14.04 -19.00
N THR A 64 2.74 14.74 -18.45
CA THR A 64 4.08 14.16 -18.28
C THR A 64 4.07 12.97 -17.33
N LEU A 65 3.36 13.08 -16.20
CA LEU A 65 3.20 12.00 -15.23
C LEU A 65 2.54 10.77 -15.88
N PHE A 66 1.46 10.98 -16.62
CA PHE A 66 0.74 9.92 -17.32
C PHE A 66 1.59 9.27 -18.42
N ASP A 67 2.25 10.06 -19.27
CA ASP A 67 3.09 9.57 -20.36
C ASP A 67 4.27 8.73 -19.84
N ASN A 68 4.90 9.16 -18.75
CA ASN A 68 6.03 8.44 -18.17
C ASN A 68 5.59 7.09 -17.59
N ASN A 69 4.46 7.03 -16.89
CA ASN A 69 3.94 5.80 -16.33
C ASN A 69 3.37 4.86 -17.40
N GLN A 70 2.69 5.38 -18.42
CA GLN A 70 2.24 4.60 -19.58
C GLN A 70 3.43 3.99 -20.34
N ARG A 71 4.50 4.75 -20.54
CA ARG A 71 5.71 4.27 -21.24
C ARG A 71 6.44 3.21 -20.44
N LYS A 72 6.58 3.40 -19.12
CA LYS A 72 7.30 2.48 -18.24
C LYS A 72 6.51 1.20 -17.97
N PHE A 73 5.21 1.31 -17.74
CA PHE A 73 4.33 0.22 -17.34
C PHE A 73 3.06 0.16 -18.22
N PRO A 74 3.19 -0.12 -19.53
CA PRO A 74 2.05 -0.15 -20.45
C PRO A 74 1.00 -1.19 -20.03
N ARG A 75 1.42 -2.33 -19.47
CA ARG A 75 0.51 -3.39 -19.00
C ARG A 75 -0.40 -2.90 -17.86
N TYR A 76 0.16 -2.23 -16.86
CA TYR A 76 -0.60 -1.74 -15.71
C TYR A 76 -1.43 -0.50 -16.07
N TRP A 77 -0.97 0.28 -17.06
CA TRP A 77 -1.77 1.35 -17.64
C TRP A 77 -3.05 0.80 -18.29
N ASP A 78 -2.93 -0.26 -19.10
CA ASP A 78 -4.08 -0.93 -19.72
C ASP A 78 -5.03 -1.55 -18.67
N GLU A 79 -4.49 -2.06 -17.55
CA GLU A 79 -5.30 -2.51 -16.41
C GLU A 79 -6.15 -1.38 -15.81
N LEU A 80 -5.62 -0.15 -15.73
CA LEU A 80 -6.40 1.03 -15.32
C LEU A 80 -7.46 1.44 -16.34
N LEU A 81 -7.15 1.36 -17.65
CA LEU A 81 -8.13 1.58 -18.72
C LEU A 81 -9.30 0.60 -18.59
N GLY A 82 -8.99 -0.67 -18.37
CA GLY A 82 -9.98 -1.72 -18.11
C GLY A 82 -10.81 -1.41 -16.87
N THR A 83 -10.15 -1.08 -15.76
CA THR A 83 -10.82 -0.78 -14.48
C THR A 83 -11.81 0.37 -14.62
N ALA A 84 -11.43 1.46 -15.31
CA ALA A 84 -12.32 2.58 -15.59
C ALA A 84 -13.53 2.18 -16.43
N ALA A 85 -13.30 1.42 -17.51
CA ALA A 85 -14.37 0.95 -18.40
C ALA A 85 -15.34 -0.01 -17.68
N GLY A 86 -14.81 -0.99 -16.95
CA GLY A 86 -15.60 -2.00 -16.23
C GLY A 86 -16.42 -1.39 -15.10
N SER A 87 -15.85 -0.41 -14.39
CA SER A 87 -16.56 0.31 -13.33
C SER A 87 -17.48 1.39 -13.87
N ALA A 88 -17.41 1.74 -15.16
CA ALA A 88 -18.16 2.82 -15.78
C ALA A 88 -17.99 4.16 -15.03
N VAL A 89 -16.74 4.51 -14.75
CA VAL A 89 -16.34 5.82 -14.20
C VAL A 89 -15.35 6.51 -15.14
N PRO A 90 -15.22 7.85 -15.11
CA PRO A 90 -14.27 8.53 -15.97
C PRO A 90 -12.84 8.06 -15.72
N LEU A 91 -12.09 7.76 -16.79
CA LEU A 91 -10.68 7.34 -16.69
C LEU A 91 -9.84 8.32 -15.86
N LEU A 92 -10.05 9.63 -16.06
CA LEU A 92 -9.34 10.65 -15.31
C LEU A 92 -9.50 10.47 -13.80
N HIS A 93 -10.67 10.06 -13.29
CA HIS A 93 -10.86 9.86 -11.86
C HIS A 93 -10.01 8.69 -11.34
N ILE A 94 -9.95 7.59 -12.09
CA ILE A 94 -9.10 6.43 -11.79
C ILE A 94 -7.63 6.83 -11.80
N LEU A 95 -7.17 7.56 -12.82
CA LEU A 95 -5.80 8.04 -12.89
C LEU A 95 -5.47 8.94 -11.69
N LEU A 96 -6.32 9.92 -11.37
CA LEU A 96 -6.08 10.86 -10.27
C LEU A 96 -5.96 10.16 -8.91
N ILE A 97 -6.78 9.15 -8.60
CA ILE A 97 -6.63 8.43 -7.32
C ILE A 97 -5.38 7.56 -7.28
N ASN A 98 -4.96 6.96 -8.40
CA ASN A 98 -3.73 6.16 -8.48
C ASN A 98 -2.45 6.99 -8.44
N PHE A 99 -2.55 8.27 -8.80
CA PHE A 99 -1.44 9.24 -8.76
C PHE A 99 -1.60 10.27 -7.64
N ARG A 100 -2.51 10.03 -6.68
CA ARG A 100 -2.84 10.99 -5.62
C ARG A 100 -1.57 11.53 -4.95
N LYS A 101 -0.64 10.63 -4.62
CA LYS A 101 0.54 10.97 -3.81
C LYS A 101 1.60 11.66 -4.63
N GLU A 102 1.63 11.42 -5.93
CA GLU A 102 2.48 12.10 -6.90
C GLU A 102 1.95 13.48 -7.28
N ILE A 103 0.64 13.72 -7.14
CA ILE A 103 0.01 15.01 -7.48
C ILE A 103 -0.02 15.98 -6.30
N LEU A 104 -0.41 15.50 -5.11
CA LEU A 104 -0.64 16.35 -3.93
C LEU A 104 0.53 17.30 -3.58
N PRO A 105 1.81 16.88 -3.65
CA PRO A 105 2.94 17.77 -3.35
C PRO A 105 3.06 18.99 -4.27
N PHE A 106 2.42 18.96 -5.45
CA PHE A 106 2.49 20.01 -6.46
C PHE A 106 1.24 20.90 -6.49
N ILE A 107 0.25 20.67 -5.61
CA ILE A 107 -0.93 21.53 -5.51
C ILE A 107 -0.56 22.79 -4.71
N PRO A 108 -0.77 24.01 -5.26
CA PRO A 108 -0.50 25.25 -4.53
C PRO A 108 -1.28 25.32 -3.22
N LYS A 109 -0.60 25.66 -2.13
CA LYS A 109 -1.19 25.73 -0.78
C LYS A 109 -1.98 27.02 -0.52
N GLU A 110 -1.95 27.99 -1.43
CA GLU A 110 -2.63 29.28 -1.28
C GLU A 110 -4.15 29.15 -1.50
N GLY A 111 -4.95 29.54 -0.51
CA GLY A 111 -6.42 29.53 -0.59
C GLY A 111 -7.11 28.28 -0.04
N ALA A 112 -6.37 27.23 0.31
CA ALA A 112 -6.90 26.10 1.06
C ALA A 112 -7.20 26.54 2.51
N LYS A 113 -8.47 26.77 2.84
CA LYS A 113 -8.92 26.87 4.24
C LYS A 113 -8.65 25.53 4.93
N SER A 114 -7.51 25.41 5.63
CA SER A 114 -7.12 24.34 6.57
C SER A 114 -7.36 22.90 6.09
N SER A 115 -6.37 22.02 5.98
CA SER A 115 -5.28 21.82 6.93
C SER A 115 -4.25 20.88 6.29
N SER A 116 -3.03 20.95 6.76
CA SER A 116 -2.00 19.92 6.60
C SER A 116 -2.38 18.53 7.15
N ALA A 117 -3.67 18.26 7.41
CA ALA A 117 -4.19 17.05 8.05
C ALA A 117 -4.95 16.11 7.09
N ASP A 118 -5.17 16.50 5.83
CA ASP A 118 -5.94 15.69 4.87
C ASP A 118 -5.08 14.69 4.07
N THR A 119 -3.79 14.55 4.37
CA THR A 119 -2.85 13.74 3.59
C THR A 119 -2.12 12.72 4.44
N LEU A 120 -2.81 11.77 5.05
CA LEU A 120 -2.14 10.85 5.96
C LEU A 120 -2.66 9.43 5.69
N ASP A 121 -1.85 8.63 5.00
CA ASP A 121 -1.90 7.18 5.25
C ASP A 121 -0.76 7.01 6.25
N ASP A 122 -1.07 6.61 7.48
CA ASP A 122 -0.14 6.69 8.62
C ASP A 122 0.16 5.31 9.22
N CYS A 123 0.44 4.35 8.34
CA CYS A 123 0.64 2.94 8.67
C CYS A 123 1.75 2.68 9.70
N SER A 124 1.66 1.53 10.37
CA SER A 124 2.61 1.10 11.39
C SER A 124 3.04 -0.34 11.17
N ASP A 125 4.34 -0.60 11.12
CA ASP A 125 4.92 -1.92 10.94
C ASP A 125 5.74 -2.36 12.15
N VAL A 126 5.67 -3.66 12.44
CA VAL A 126 6.55 -4.39 13.35
C VAL A 126 7.19 -5.53 12.58
N LEU A 127 8.52 -5.51 12.44
CA LEU A 127 9.31 -6.50 11.73
C LEU A 127 10.23 -7.22 12.73
N VAL A 128 10.18 -8.55 12.72
CA VAL A 128 10.89 -9.39 13.68
C VAL A 128 11.57 -10.51 12.92
N VAL A 129 12.88 -10.63 13.07
CA VAL A 129 13.65 -11.78 12.62
C VAL A 129 14.58 -12.18 13.77
N GLY A 130 14.26 -13.27 14.46
CA GLY A 130 15.05 -13.80 15.56
C GLY A 130 15.10 -15.33 15.55
N GLU A 131 15.81 -15.90 16.51
CA GLU A 131 15.97 -17.36 16.61
C GLU A 131 14.62 -18.07 16.83
N SER A 132 13.75 -17.49 17.66
CA SER A 132 12.49 -18.11 18.10
C SER A 132 11.26 -17.74 17.27
N MET A 133 11.31 -16.64 16.52
CA MET A 133 10.20 -16.18 15.69
C MET A 133 10.65 -15.28 14.55
N ALA A 134 9.98 -15.38 13.41
CA ALA A 134 10.08 -14.43 12.31
C ALA A 134 8.68 -13.98 11.86
N ILE A 135 8.34 -12.72 12.08
CA ILE A 135 7.04 -12.14 11.71
C ILE A 135 7.18 -10.73 11.13
N ALA A 136 6.26 -10.35 10.25
CA ALA A 136 5.99 -8.96 9.90
C ALA A 136 4.52 -8.66 10.16
N ALA A 137 4.22 -7.61 10.91
CA ALA A 137 2.85 -7.20 11.18
C ALA A 137 2.65 -5.73 10.83
N HIS A 138 1.53 -5.40 10.19
CA HIS A 138 1.28 -4.11 9.56
C HIS A 138 -0.14 -3.64 9.85
N ASN A 139 -0.29 -2.45 10.44
CA ASN A 139 -1.56 -1.73 10.45
C ASN A 139 -1.67 -0.91 9.17
N GLU A 140 -2.71 -1.19 8.40
CA GLU A 140 -3.08 -0.38 7.24
C GLU A 140 -3.98 0.77 7.70
N ASP A 141 -3.39 1.96 7.83
CA ASP A 141 -4.06 3.17 8.31
C ASP A 141 -4.36 4.11 7.15
N ALA A 142 -5.63 4.46 6.98
CA ALA A 142 -6.05 5.26 5.83
C ALA A 142 -7.13 6.29 6.17
N ASN A 143 -7.36 7.20 5.23
CA ASN A 143 -8.47 8.15 5.31
C ASN A 143 -9.82 7.41 5.46
N VAL A 144 -10.72 7.95 6.28
CA VAL A 144 -12.05 7.40 6.55
C VAL A 144 -12.87 7.09 5.27
N ALA A 145 -12.62 7.80 4.16
CA ALA A 145 -13.23 7.51 2.87
C ALA A 145 -12.94 6.09 2.35
N LEU A 146 -11.88 5.43 2.85
CA LEU A 146 -11.53 4.05 2.49
C LEU A 146 -12.21 2.98 3.35
N VAL A 147 -12.87 3.38 4.44
CA VAL A 147 -13.66 2.45 5.27
C VAL A 147 -14.78 1.86 4.43
N GLY A 148 -14.77 0.54 4.26
CA GLY A 148 -15.73 -0.17 3.40
C GLY A 148 -15.48 -0.04 1.89
N HIS A 149 -14.36 0.56 1.47
CA HIS A 149 -13.97 0.73 0.07
C HIS A 149 -12.65 0.02 -0.26
N THR A 150 -12.45 -1.15 0.31
CA THR A 150 -11.31 -2.04 0.05
C THR A 150 -11.77 -3.43 -0.37
N TYR A 151 -10.92 -4.13 -1.11
CA TYR A 151 -11.13 -5.52 -1.53
C TYR A 151 -9.80 -6.24 -1.71
N LEU A 152 -9.84 -7.57 -1.75
CA LEU A 152 -8.70 -8.42 -2.08
C LEU A 152 -8.79 -8.87 -3.54
N ILE A 153 -7.71 -8.74 -4.28
CA ILE A 153 -7.59 -9.27 -5.64
C ILE A 153 -6.65 -10.46 -5.62
N LYS A 154 -7.15 -11.66 -5.97
CA LYS A 154 -6.33 -12.81 -6.35
C LYS A 154 -6.17 -12.83 -7.86
N GLY A 155 -5.07 -12.30 -8.38
CA GLY A 155 -4.82 -12.29 -9.82
C GLY A 155 -4.03 -13.52 -10.24
N ILE A 156 -4.53 -14.24 -11.25
CA ILE A 156 -3.85 -15.36 -11.89
C ILE A 156 -3.32 -14.88 -13.25
N LEU A 157 -2.02 -14.98 -13.45
CA LEU A 157 -1.35 -14.62 -14.69
C LEU A 157 -1.31 -15.79 -15.69
N PRO A 158 -1.06 -15.52 -16.99
CA PRO A 158 -1.07 -16.56 -18.03
C PRO A 158 -0.07 -17.72 -17.81
N ASP A 159 1.02 -17.47 -17.10
CA ASP A 159 2.04 -18.46 -16.74
C ASP A 159 1.66 -19.31 -15.51
N GLY A 160 0.48 -19.07 -14.92
CA GLY A 160 -0.02 -19.76 -13.73
C GLY A 160 0.47 -19.16 -12.40
N MET A 161 1.35 -18.15 -12.43
CA MET A 161 1.70 -17.39 -11.23
C MET A 161 0.45 -16.67 -10.71
N PHE A 162 0.31 -16.61 -9.39
CA PHE A 162 -0.75 -15.80 -8.79
C PHE A 162 -0.20 -14.86 -7.72
N PHE A 163 -0.91 -13.77 -7.52
CA PHE A 163 -0.71 -12.86 -6.40
C PHE A 163 -2.02 -12.60 -5.68
N VAL A 164 -1.95 -12.18 -4.42
CA VAL A 164 -3.06 -11.61 -3.66
C VAL A 164 -2.65 -10.23 -3.16
N GLY A 165 -3.44 -9.21 -3.48
CA GLY A 165 -3.19 -7.83 -3.06
C GLY A 165 -4.39 -7.21 -2.35
N TYR A 166 -4.15 -6.58 -1.20
CA TYR A 166 -5.13 -5.72 -0.55
C TYR A 166 -5.21 -4.40 -1.29
N THR A 167 -6.40 -4.07 -1.80
CA THR A 167 -6.55 -3.04 -2.82
C THR A 167 -7.63 -2.05 -2.43
N TYR A 168 -7.32 -0.77 -2.53
CA TYR A 168 -8.29 0.31 -2.39
C TYR A 168 -9.14 0.43 -3.66
N ALA A 169 -10.43 0.71 -3.51
CA ALA A 169 -11.35 0.63 -4.64
C ALA A 169 -10.98 1.58 -5.79
N GLY A 170 -10.65 1.03 -6.95
CA GLY A 170 -10.26 1.78 -8.15
C GLY A 170 -8.75 2.02 -8.30
N GLU A 171 -7.94 1.53 -7.37
CA GLU A 171 -6.47 1.51 -7.50
C GLU A 171 -5.96 0.18 -8.04
N LEU A 172 -4.72 0.20 -8.56
CA LEU A 172 -3.99 -1.01 -8.91
C LEU A 172 -3.76 -1.87 -7.66
N PRO A 173 -3.87 -3.21 -7.77
CA PRO A 173 -3.39 -4.11 -6.72
C PRO A 173 -1.87 -3.99 -6.58
N SER A 174 -1.22 -3.92 -5.44
CA SER A 174 -1.72 -3.53 -4.12
C SER A 174 -1.28 -2.09 -3.86
N CYS A 175 -1.98 -1.41 -2.96
CA CYS A 175 -1.63 -0.09 -2.45
C CYS A 175 -1.34 -0.12 -0.94
N ALA A 176 -1.24 -1.33 -0.36
CA ALA A 176 -1.17 -1.62 1.07
C ALA A 176 -0.17 -2.75 1.35
N PHE A 177 -0.62 -4.00 1.19
CA PHE A 177 0.22 -5.19 1.30
C PHE A 177 -0.23 -6.27 0.31
N GLY A 178 0.62 -7.27 0.10
CA GLY A 178 0.29 -8.39 -0.75
C GLY A 178 1.33 -9.49 -0.73
N PHE A 179 1.04 -10.59 -1.41
CA PHE A 179 1.96 -11.72 -1.59
C PHE A 179 1.74 -12.40 -2.93
N ASN A 180 2.66 -13.29 -3.30
CA ASN A 180 2.53 -14.10 -4.51
C ASN A 180 2.93 -15.56 -4.31
N SER A 181 2.71 -16.35 -5.37
CA SER A 181 2.96 -17.80 -5.37
C SER A 181 4.44 -18.17 -5.29
N HIS A 182 5.37 -17.20 -5.33
CA HIS A 182 6.80 -17.42 -5.14
C HIS A 182 7.20 -17.40 -3.66
N GLY A 183 6.27 -17.15 -2.74
CA GLY A 183 6.55 -16.99 -1.31
C GLY A 183 7.14 -15.61 -0.98
N LEU A 184 6.98 -14.64 -1.87
CA LEU A 184 7.31 -13.25 -1.64
C LEU A 184 6.05 -12.50 -1.18
N ALA A 185 6.23 -11.67 -0.17
CA ALA A 185 5.22 -10.76 0.35
C ALA A 185 5.81 -9.38 0.58
N PHE A 186 4.96 -8.38 0.76
CA PHE A 186 5.38 -7.06 1.18
C PHE A 186 4.28 -6.27 1.89
N THR A 187 4.71 -5.30 2.69
CA THR A 187 3.88 -4.20 3.23
C THR A 187 4.47 -2.86 2.80
N LEU A 188 3.65 -1.82 2.82
CA LEU A 188 3.97 -0.51 2.25
C LEU A 188 3.70 0.61 3.25
N ASP A 189 4.67 1.50 3.40
CA ASP A 189 4.54 2.72 4.19
C ASP A 189 4.83 3.94 3.32
N SER A 190 3.93 4.93 3.37
CA SER A 190 4.22 6.25 2.83
C SER A 190 5.30 6.92 3.67
N VAL A 191 6.41 7.37 3.06
CA VAL A 191 7.46 8.14 3.73
C VAL A 191 7.69 9.46 2.97
N PRO A 192 6.99 10.56 3.36
CA PRO A 192 7.01 11.80 2.58
C PRO A 192 8.36 12.52 2.70
N PRO A 193 9.10 12.67 1.59
CA PRO A 193 10.28 13.52 1.57
C PRO A 193 9.84 15.01 1.58
N ALA A 194 10.76 15.92 1.84
CA ALA A 194 10.47 17.36 1.69
C ALA A 194 10.16 17.71 0.22
N GLU A 195 9.43 18.80 -0.03
CA GLU A 195 8.95 19.13 -1.39
C GLU A 195 10.08 19.32 -2.41
N ASP A 196 11.22 19.89 -1.97
CA ASP A 196 12.42 20.07 -2.80
C ASP A 196 13.12 18.76 -3.17
N GLU A 197 12.79 17.68 -2.47
CA GLU A 197 13.31 16.34 -2.73
C GLU A 197 12.51 15.56 -3.77
N ILE A 198 11.30 16.03 -4.12
CA ILE A 198 10.36 15.35 -5.02
C ILE A 198 10.60 15.75 -6.48
N VAL A 199 10.76 14.75 -7.35
CA VAL A 199 10.82 14.97 -8.80
C VAL A 199 9.43 14.83 -9.41
N ALA A 200 8.97 15.88 -10.07
CA ALA A 200 7.72 15.91 -10.82
C ALA A 200 7.69 14.87 -11.95
N GLY A 201 6.54 14.23 -12.14
CA GLY A 201 6.31 13.34 -13.28
C GLY A 201 7.10 12.02 -13.25
N GLY A 202 7.65 11.62 -12.10
CA GLY A 202 8.27 10.30 -11.93
C GLY A 202 7.25 9.17 -11.94
N ILE A 203 7.69 7.96 -11.62
CA ILE A 203 6.80 6.79 -11.59
C ILE A 203 5.98 6.75 -10.29
N GLY A 204 4.69 6.47 -10.43
CA GLY A 204 3.75 6.39 -9.31
C GLY A 204 3.92 5.12 -8.48
N ARG A 205 3.82 5.25 -7.16
CA ARG A 205 4.07 4.14 -6.22
C ARG A 205 3.18 2.93 -6.48
N ASN A 206 1.92 3.15 -6.88
CA ASN A 206 0.95 2.09 -7.15
C ASN A 206 1.36 1.19 -8.33
N PHE A 207 2.09 1.73 -9.31
CA PHE A 207 2.61 0.94 -10.42
C PHE A 207 3.78 0.06 -9.98
N ILE A 208 4.59 0.55 -9.04
CA ILE A 208 5.75 -0.16 -8.52
C ILE A 208 5.29 -1.30 -7.61
N SER A 209 4.36 -1.04 -6.69
CA SER A 209 3.79 -2.09 -5.84
C SER A 209 3.03 -3.15 -6.65
N ARG A 210 2.33 -2.75 -7.72
CA ARG A 210 1.76 -3.69 -8.69
C ARG A 210 2.82 -4.59 -9.31
N ASP A 211 3.97 -4.02 -9.67
CA ASP A 211 5.09 -4.74 -10.27
C ASP A 211 5.76 -5.72 -9.30
N ILE A 212 5.90 -5.34 -8.03
CA ILE A 212 6.48 -6.20 -6.98
C ILE A 212 5.65 -7.46 -6.75
N LEU A 213 4.32 -7.42 -6.96
CA LEU A 213 3.48 -8.63 -6.89
C LEU A 213 3.90 -9.69 -7.91
N GLU A 214 4.58 -9.31 -9.00
CA GLU A 214 5.12 -10.24 -10.00
C GLU A 214 6.58 -10.65 -9.74
N ALA A 215 7.20 -10.25 -8.62
CA ALA A 215 8.59 -10.54 -8.32
C ALA A 215 8.82 -11.99 -7.84
N THR A 216 9.94 -12.58 -8.26
CA THR A 216 10.22 -14.00 -8.08
C THR A 216 11.04 -14.36 -6.83
N CYS A 217 11.72 -13.37 -6.25
CA CYS A 217 12.45 -13.40 -4.98
C CYS A 217 12.70 -11.95 -4.51
N ILE A 218 13.29 -11.78 -3.32
CA ILE A 218 13.62 -10.46 -2.77
C ILE A 218 14.53 -9.63 -3.69
N GLU A 219 15.52 -10.26 -4.32
CA GLU A 219 16.48 -9.57 -5.20
C GLU A 219 15.81 -9.03 -6.46
N ASP A 220 14.85 -9.78 -7.01
CA ASP A 220 14.02 -9.33 -8.14
C ASP A 220 13.14 -8.14 -7.72
N ALA A 221 12.53 -8.20 -6.53
CA ALA A 221 11.75 -7.08 -5.99
C ALA A 221 12.60 -5.81 -5.83
N ILE A 222 13.83 -5.92 -5.30
CA ILE A 222 14.78 -4.79 -5.22
C ILE A 222 15.10 -4.25 -6.61
N SER A 223 15.37 -5.13 -7.58
CA SER A 223 15.68 -4.74 -8.96
C SER A 223 14.54 -3.94 -9.58
N ARG A 224 13.29 -4.40 -9.40
CA ARG A 224 12.07 -3.73 -9.86
C ARG A 224 11.93 -2.35 -9.24
N ILE A 225 12.07 -2.24 -7.91
CA ILE A 225 12.06 -0.98 -7.17
C ILE A 225 13.11 0.00 -7.72
N ARG A 226 14.37 -0.43 -7.83
CA ARG A 226 15.47 0.44 -8.31
C ARG A 226 15.30 0.87 -9.76
N SER A 227 14.75 0.00 -10.61
CA SER A 227 14.53 0.30 -12.01
C SER A 227 13.38 1.29 -12.26
N SER A 228 12.55 1.55 -11.25
CA SER A 228 11.29 2.25 -11.40
C SER A 228 11.41 3.77 -11.53
N GLU A 229 12.45 4.40 -10.98
CA GLU A 229 12.56 5.87 -10.93
C GLU A 229 11.34 6.53 -10.24
N ILE A 230 11.04 6.09 -9.02
CA ILE A 230 9.91 6.55 -8.21
C ILE A 230 9.82 8.08 -8.09
N SER A 231 8.61 8.62 -8.16
CA SER A 231 8.34 10.06 -8.02
C SER A 231 8.38 10.52 -6.57
N VAL A 232 7.67 9.84 -5.66
CA VAL A 232 7.54 10.25 -4.25
C VAL A 232 8.05 9.15 -3.34
N GLY A 233 8.51 9.54 -2.16
CA GLY A 233 9.05 8.63 -1.18
C GLY A 233 8.16 7.48 -0.76
N HIS A 234 8.75 6.29 -0.65
CA HIS A 234 8.03 5.11 -0.20
C HIS A 234 8.94 4.10 0.49
N CYS A 235 8.39 3.37 1.44
CA CYS A 235 9.05 2.30 2.16
C CYS A 235 8.36 0.96 1.83
N TYR A 236 9.17 -0.05 1.50
CA TYR A 236 8.75 -1.39 1.16
C TYR A 236 9.36 -2.36 2.16
N ASN A 237 8.51 -3.05 2.93
CA ASN A 237 8.96 -4.17 3.77
C ASN A 237 8.85 -5.45 2.95
N LEU A 238 9.93 -5.86 2.29
CA LEU A 238 9.98 -7.07 1.48
C LEU A 238 10.17 -8.29 2.38
N ILE A 239 9.34 -9.32 2.20
CA ILE A 239 9.26 -10.50 3.06
C ILE A 239 9.42 -11.74 2.18
N GLU A 240 10.40 -12.59 2.47
CA GLU A 240 10.59 -13.87 1.78
C GLU A 240 10.49 -15.02 2.77
N THR A 241 9.37 -15.75 2.70
CA THR A 241 9.05 -16.77 3.71
C THR A 241 9.94 -18.00 3.64
N SER A 242 10.52 -18.31 2.47
CA SER A 242 11.41 -19.47 2.31
C SER A 242 12.74 -19.31 3.02
N THR A 243 13.20 -18.07 3.22
CA THR A 243 14.52 -17.77 3.80
C THR A 243 14.43 -17.06 5.15
N ARG A 244 13.21 -16.80 5.66
CA ARG A 244 12.94 -16.00 6.87
C ARG A 244 13.53 -14.59 6.79
N ARG A 245 13.70 -14.05 5.58
CA ARG A 245 14.32 -12.73 5.36
C ARG A 245 13.25 -11.64 5.28
N ILE A 246 13.55 -10.52 5.92
CA ILE A 246 12.77 -9.29 5.82
C ILE A 246 13.74 -8.15 5.50
N LEU A 247 13.48 -7.40 4.43
CA LEU A 247 14.21 -6.18 4.09
C LEU A 247 13.27 -4.98 4.18
N ASN A 248 13.66 -3.96 4.93
CA ASN A 248 13.04 -2.65 4.88
C ASN A 248 13.78 -1.80 3.84
N VAL A 249 13.08 -1.38 2.79
CA VAL A 249 13.65 -0.64 1.66
C VAL A 249 13.00 0.73 1.58
N GLU A 250 13.77 1.77 1.88
CA GLU A 250 13.32 3.15 1.76
C GLU A 250 13.79 3.72 0.42
N THR A 251 12.90 4.43 -0.27
CA THR A 251 13.17 4.98 -1.60
C THR A 251 12.74 6.43 -1.66
N ALA A 252 13.45 7.20 -2.48
CA ALA A 252 13.11 8.57 -2.81
C ALA A 252 13.41 8.86 -4.29
N SER A 253 12.93 10.00 -4.78
CA SER A 253 13.21 10.45 -6.14
C SER A 253 14.71 10.53 -6.42
N ARG A 254 15.08 10.61 -7.70
CA ARG A 254 16.48 10.70 -8.18
C ARG A 254 17.29 9.41 -7.93
N LYS A 255 16.63 8.24 -8.01
CA LYS A 255 17.25 6.91 -7.87
C LYS A 255 17.99 6.74 -6.55
N ARG A 256 17.38 7.20 -5.46
CA ARG A 256 17.93 7.05 -4.12
C ARG A 256 17.16 5.95 -3.41
N ASP A 257 17.89 4.99 -2.90
CA ASP A 257 17.37 3.93 -2.05
C ASP A 257 18.34 3.63 -0.92
N SER A 258 17.79 3.05 0.15
CA SER A 258 18.55 2.39 1.19
C SER A 258 17.85 1.09 1.52
N VAL A 259 18.65 0.06 1.81
CA VAL A 259 18.17 -1.29 2.08
C VAL A 259 18.70 -1.70 3.45
N PHE A 260 17.78 -2.01 4.36
CA PHE A 260 18.08 -2.47 5.70
C PHE A 260 17.55 -3.89 5.89
N GLU A 261 18.44 -4.84 6.17
CA GLU A 261 18.05 -6.22 6.49
C GLU A 261 17.70 -6.32 7.97
N VAL A 262 16.47 -6.77 8.26
CA VAL A 262 15.94 -6.86 9.62
C VAL A 262 16.54 -8.07 10.32
N GLY A 263 17.04 -7.84 11.54
CA GLY A 263 17.52 -8.86 12.46
C GLY A 263 17.10 -8.53 13.89
N GLU A 264 17.93 -8.88 14.87
CA GLU A 264 17.74 -8.41 16.24
C GLU A 264 18.38 -7.02 16.45
N PRO A 265 17.74 -6.11 17.21
CA PRO A 265 16.42 -6.24 17.86
C PRO A 265 15.25 -6.02 16.87
N PRO A 266 13.99 -6.36 17.26
CA PRO A 266 12.78 -6.05 16.48
C PRO A 266 12.75 -4.60 15.97
N PHE A 267 12.33 -4.44 14.72
CA PHE A 267 12.30 -3.16 14.02
C PHE A 267 10.88 -2.64 13.91
N PHE A 268 10.65 -1.37 14.28
CA PHE A 268 9.37 -0.69 14.10
C PHE A 268 9.51 0.41 13.07
N HIS A 269 8.58 0.46 12.13
CA HIS A 269 8.56 1.46 11.07
C HIS A 269 7.19 2.14 11.02
N ALA A 270 7.22 3.41 10.62
CA ALA A 270 6.07 4.29 10.51
C ALA A 270 6.33 5.23 9.31
N ASN A 271 5.71 6.39 9.24
CA ASN A 271 5.73 7.21 8.02
C ASN A 271 6.88 8.21 7.96
N MET A 272 8.07 7.81 8.41
CA MET A 272 9.30 8.61 8.30
C MET A 272 10.49 7.75 7.91
N TYR A 273 11.41 8.33 7.15
CA TYR A 273 12.68 7.68 6.80
C TYR A 273 13.53 7.51 8.06
N LEU A 274 14.04 6.29 8.27
CA LEU A 274 14.89 5.90 9.37
C LEU A 274 16.34 5.69 8.94
N HIS A 275 16.59 5.23 7.70
CA HIS A 275 17.93 4.90 7.25
C HIS A 275 18.36 5.64 5.98
N LEU A 276 17.46 5.92 5.04
CA LEU A 276 17.76 6.76 3.89
C LEU A 276 17.88 8.23 4.33
N GLN A 277 19.09 8.79 4.20
CA GLN A 277 19.38 10.16 4.61
C GLN A 277 18.95 11.16 3.53
N ILE A 278 17.80 11.79 3.73
CA ILE A 278 17.27 12.86 2.87
C ILE A 278 16.57 13.94 3.69
N ASN A 279 16.29 15.08 3.08
CA ASN A 279 15.37 16.04 3.68
C ASN A 279 13.95 15.46 3.65
N GLN A 280 13.26 15.44 4.79
CA GLN A 280 11.96 14.77 4.93
C GLN A 280 10.97 15.61 5.72
N VAL A 281 9.69 15.28 5.57
CA VAL A 281 8.65 15.86 6.42
C VAL A 281 8.79 15.28 7.83
N HIS A 282 8.89 16.17 8.82
CA HIS A 282 8.86 15.78 10.23
C HIS A 282 7.42 15.65 10.70
N ASP A 283 6.86 14.44 10.55
CA ASP A 283 5.51 14.13 10.97
C ASP A 283 5.43 13.84 12.48
N GLU A 284 4.67 14.65 13.21
CA GLU A 284 4.47 14.47 14.65
C GLU A 284 3.81 13.12 14.98
N ASN A 285 2.91 12.62 14.11
CA ASN A 285 2.21 11.36 14.34
C ASN A 285 3.20 10.19 14.32
N SER A 286 3.96 10.06 13.23
CA SER A 286 5.01 9.06 13.07
C SER A 286 6.05 9.12 14.20
N ILE A 287 6.51 10.32 14.59
CA ILE A 287 7.43 10.50 15.73
C ILE A 287 6.80 10.00 17.04
N SER A 288 5.52 10.29 17.28
CA SER A 288 4.82 9.84 18.50
C SER A 288 4.71 8.32 18.53
N ARG A 289 4.27 7.70 17.43
CA ARG A 289 4.14 6.24 17.30
C ARG A 289 5.47 5.53 17.45
N GLN A 290 6.55 6.05 16.86
CA GLN A 290 7.91 5.54 17.06
C GLN A 290 8.34 5.56 18.53
N LYS A 291 8.14 6.68 19.23
CA LYS A 291 8.45 6.79 20.67
C LYS A 291 7.59 5.84 21.50
N ARG A 292 6.31 5.71 21.19
CA ARG A 292 5.38 4.81 21.88
C ARG A 292 5.78 3.36 21.68
N ALA A 293 6.03 2.96 20.44
CA ALA A 293 6.51 1.63 20.10
C ALA A 293 7.80 1.31 20.86
N ALA A 294 8.78 2.23 20.89
CA ALA A 294 10.03 2.05 21.64
C ALA A 294 9.83 1.74 23.13
N ALA A 295 8.81 2.33 23.77
CA ALA A 295 8.50 2.13 25.18
C ALA A 295 7.73 0.83 25.51
N LEU A 296 7.13 0.17 24.51
CA LEU A 296 6.30 -1.02 24.71
C LEU A 296 7.11 -2.32 24.66
N PRO A 297 6.61 -3.40 25.31
CA PRO A 297 7.19 -4.75 25.20
C PRO A 297 7.24 -5.25 23.75
N LYS A 298 8.28 -6.05 23.44
CA LYS A 298 8.59 -6.53 22.07
C LYS A 298 9.21 -7.94 22.09
N LYS A 299 8.61 -8.87 22.83
CA LYS A 299 9.19 -10.22 23.01
C LYS A 299 8.38 -11.32 22.35
N THR A 300 7.06 -11.22 22.40
CA THR A 300 6.13 -12.26 21.95
C THR A 300 5.23 -11.74 20.83
N LYS A 301 4.62 -12.66 20.07
CA LYS A 301 3.62 -12.31 19.05
C LYS A 301 2.48 -11.48 19.65
N GLU A 302 2.04 -11.83 20.85
CA GLU A 302 1.01 -11.13 21.60
C GLU A 302 1.44 -9.71 21.99
N ASP A 303 2.71 -9.49 22.34
CA ASP A 303 3.24 -8.14 22.60
C ASP A 303 3.16 -7.27 21.34
N PHE A 304 3.53 -7.82 20.18
CA PHE A 304 3.53 -7.09 18.91
C PHE A 304 2.11 -6.75 18.43
N LEU A 305 1.15 -7.68 18.58
CA LEU A 305 -0.26 -7.39 18.32
C LEU A 305 -0.84 -6.39 19.32
N SER A 306 -0.39 -6.43 20.57
CA SER A 306 -0.76 -5.45 21.59
C SER A 306 -0.19 -4.06 21.30
N LEU A 307 1.03 -3.98 20.76
CA LEU A 307 1.66 -2.76 20.30
C LEU A 307 0.88 -2.15 19.13
N LEU A 308 0.59 -2.94 18.09
CA LEU A 308 -0.21 -2.47 16.96
C LEU A 308 -1.65 -2.14 17.34
N GLY A 309 -2.17 -2.72 18.42
CA GLY A 309 -3.48 -2.41 18.99
C GLY A 309 -3.46 -1.26 20.01
N ASP A 310 -2.34 -0.58 20.20
CA ASP A 310 -2.18 0.49 21.19
C ASP A 310 -2.93 1.77 20.79
N ALA A 311 -3.89 2.17 21.62
CA ALA A 311 -4.76 3.33 21.40
C ALA A 311 -4.64 4.35 22.55
N ASP A 312 -3.54 4.31 23.29
CA ASP A 312 -3.38 5.08 24.53
C ASP A 312 -3.14 6.58 24.26
N ASP A 313 -2.45 6.92 23.18
CA ASP A 313 -2.27 8.32 22.77
C ASP A 313 -3.57 8.87 22.18
N ARG A 314 -4.07 9.98 22.75
CA ARG A 314 -5.34 10.60 22.34
C ARG A 314 -5.27 11.31 20.99
N LYS A 315 -4.08 11.75 20.57
CA LYS A 315 -3.86 12.52 19.35
C LYS A 315 -3.32 11.62 18.24
N TYR A 316 -2.34 10.77 18.57
CA TYR A 316 -1.58 9.96 17.63
C TYR A 316 -1.46 8.49 18.11
N PRO A 317 -2.59 7.77 18.25
CA PRO A 317 -2.55 6.35 18.61
C PRO A 317 -1.90 5.51 17.49
N ILE A 318 -1.32 4.36 17.84
CA ILE A 318 -0.85 3.39 16.84
C ILE A 318 -2.05 2.70 16.18
N TYR A 319 -3.09 2.37 16.95
CA TYR A 319 -4.36 1.87 16.44
C TYR A 319 -5.35 3.01 16.28
N MET A 320 -5.62 3.40 15.04
CA MET A 320 -6.40 4.59 14.71
C MET A 320 -7.89 4.30 14.65
N THR A 321 -8.68 5.10 15.36
CA THR A 321 -10.16 5.09 15.35
C THR A 321 -10.72 6.52 15.26
N GLY A 322 -9.93 7.41 14.66
CA GLY A 322 -10.24 8.83 14.57
C GLY A 322 -11.28 9.13 13.48
N PRO A 323 -11.82 10.37 13.46
CA PRO A 323 -12.82 10.78 12.47
C PRO A 323 -12.25 10.95 11.06
N LEU A 324 -10.92 11.07 10.93
CA LEU A 324 -10.22 11.24 9.65
C LEU A 324 -9.36 10.04 9.27
N LEU A 325 -8.68 9.43 10.25
CA LEU A 325 -7.78 8.29 10.06
C LEU A 325 -8.27 7.07 10.82
N HIS A 326 -8.27 5.93 10.14
CA HIS A 326 -8.72 4.66 10.70
C HIS A 326 -7.81 3.51 10.28
N THR A 327 -7.48 2.63 11.24
CA THR A 327 -6.87 1.33 10.95
C THR A 327 -7.91 0.43 10.31
N LEU A 328 -7.75 0.18 9.01
CA LEU A 328 -8.68 -0.62 8.21
C LEU A 328 -8.57 -2.12 8.57
N CYS A 329 -7.34 -2.59 8.75
CA CYS A 329 -7.03 -3.96 9.17
C CYS A 329 -5.58 -4.06 9.64
N THR A 330 -5.26 -5.18 10.29
CA THR A 330 -3.87 -5.57 10.59
C THR A 330 -3.51 -6.82 9.78
N ALA A 331 -2.48 -6.74 8.95
CA ALA A 331 -1.89 -7.89 8.27
C ALA A 331 -0.78 -8.49 9.15
N VAL A 332 -0.71 -9.82 9.24
CA VAL A 332 0.33 -10.54 9.98
C VAL A 332 0.89 -11.63 9.08
N PHE A 333 2.12 -11.42 8.61
CA PHE A 333 2.92 -12.41 7.91
C PHE A 333 3.73 -13.19 8.92
N ASP A 334 3.42 -14.47 9.07
CA ASP A 334 4.14 -15.41 9.91
C ASP A 334 5.08 -16.22 9.00
N LEU A 335 6.38 -15.96 9.08
CA LEU A 335 7.35 -16.56 8.17
C LEU A 335 7.69 -18.00 8.58
N ASP A 336 7.50 -18.35 9.84
CA ASP A 336 7.72 -19.72 10.34
C ASP A 336 6.56 -20.64 9.94
N GLU A 337 5.31 -20.16 10.08
CA GLU A 337 4.12 -20.89 9.61
C GLU A 337 3.86 -20.71 8.10
N GLN A 338 4.53 -19.73 7.48
CA GLN A 338 4.36 -19.33 6.08
C GLN A 338 2.90 -18.99 5.77
N THR A 339 2.33 -18.10 6.58
CA THR A 339 0.94 -17.62 6.43
C THR A 339 0.84 -16.10 6.41
N LEU A 340 -0.21 -15.59 5.77
CA LEU A 340 -0.71 -14.23 5.95
C LEU A 340 -2.07 -14.32 6.66
N SER A 341 -2.20 -13.70 7.82
CA SER A 341 -3.48 -13.48 8.50
C SER A 341 -3.91 -12.02 8.38
N ILE A 342 -5.18 -11.77 8.08
CA ILE A 342 -5.76 -10.42 8.08
C ILE A 342 -6.74 -10.32 9.25
N ILE A 343 -6.40 -9.50 10.24
CA ILE A 343 -7.22 -9.23 11.42
C ILE A 343 -8.07 -7.98 11.16
N LYS A 344 -9.38 -8.09 11.42
CA LYS A 344 -10.30 -6.94 11.37
C LYS A 344 -10.49 -6.39 12.78
N GLY A 345 -10.60 -5.07 12.90
CA GLY A 345 -10.70 -4.42 14.19
C GLY A 345 -9.36 -4.42 14.92
N ASN A 346 -9.38 -4.23 16.24
CA ASN A 346 -8.16 -4.08 17.02
C ASN A 346 -7.41 -5.42 17.15
N PRO A 347 -6.13 -5.49 16.75
CA PRO A 347 -5.37 -6.75 16.76
C PRO A 347 -5.22 -7.39 18.14
N LYS A 348 -5.42 -6.65 19.24
CA LYS A 348 -5.52 -7.19 20.61
C LYS A 348 -6.63 -8.24 20.78
N LYS A 349 -7.67 -8.18 19.96
CA LYS A 349 -8.81 -9.10 20.04
C LYS A 349 -8.57 -10.40 19.26
N GLY A 350 -7.65 -10.39 18.30
CA GLY A 350 -7.33 -11.57 17.49
C GLY A 350 -8.44 -12.01 16.53
N ASP A 351 -9.35 -11.11 16.13
CA ASP A 351 -10.47 -11.41 15.23
C ASP A 351 -10.01 -11.60 13.77
N VAL A 352 -9.43 -12.77 13.47
CA VAL A 352 -8.89 -13.11 12.15
C VAL A 352 -10.03 -13.26 11.11
N SER A 353 -9.99 -12.41 10.08
CA SER A 353 -10.96 -12.43 8.98
C SER A 353 -10.57 -13.41 7.88
N HIS A 354 -9.29 -13.47 7.54
CA HIS A 354 -8.71 -14.32 6.49
C HIS A 354 -7.37 -14.90 6.92
N VAL A 355 -7.07 -16.11 6.42
CA VAL A 355 -5.75 -16.74 6.54
C VAL A 355 -5.40 -17.31 5.16
N PHE A 356 -4.22 -16.98 4.67
CA PHE A 356 -3.69 -17.47 3.40
C PHE A 356 -2.40 -18.24 3.65
N SER A 357 -2.19 -19.32 2.89
CA SER A 357 -0.87 -19.91 2.76
C SER A 357 -0.02 -19.05 1.82
N ILE A 358 1.17 -18.65 2.28
CA ILE A 358 2.17 -17.91 1.49
C ILE A 358 3.40 -18.78 1.22
N LYS A 359 3.19 -20.11 1.16
CA LYS A 359 4.23 -21.06 0.80
C LYS A 359 4.55 -20.91 -0.67
N ARG A 360 5.84 -20.97 -1.00
CA ARG A 360 6.29 -21.04 -2.39
C ARG A 360 5.66 -22.26 -3.05
N CYS A 361 4.92 -22.04 -4.13
CA CYS A 361 4.37 -23.11 -4.92
C CYS A 361 5.50 -23.71 -5.78
N HIS A 362 5.89 -24.94 -5.50
CA HIS A 362 6.64 -25.73 -6.48
C HIS A 362 5.64 -26.13 -7.58
N GLY A 363 5.99 -25.90 -8.85
CA GLY A 363 5.11 -26.13 -9.98
C GLY A 363 4.39 -27.48 -9.88
N ASP A 364 3.06 -27.44 -9.96
CA ASP A 364 2.09 -28.50 -10.31
C ASP A 364 0.78 -28.54 -9.47
N HIS A 365 0.55 -27.60 -8.53
CA HIS A 365 -0.73 -27.59 -7.79
C HIS A 365 -1.42 -26.21 -7.74
N PRO A 366 -2.36 -25.91 -8.67
CA PRO A 366 -3.12 -24.66 -8.69
C PRO A 366 -4.20 -24.51 -7.59
N ASN A 367 -4.24 -25.39 -6.58
CA ASN A 367 -5.33 -25.46 -5.59
C ASN A 367 -4.90 -25.21 -4.14
N ALA A 368 -3.85 -24.42 -3.88
CA ALA A 368 -3.65 -23.85 -2.54
C ALA A 368 -4.62 -22.65 -2.38
N ILE A 369 -5.59 -22.82 -1.47
CA ILE A 369 -6.57 -21.80 -1.06
C ILE A 369 -6.00 -20.98 0.08
#